data_AF-A0A2V5TX02-F1
#
_entry.id   AF-A0A2V5TX02-F1
#
_cell.length_a   1.000
_cell.length_b   1.000
_cell.length_c   1.000
_cell.angle_alpha   90.00
_cell.angle_beta   90.00
_cell.angle_gamma   90.00
#
_symmetry.space_group_name_H-M   'P 1'
#
loop_
_entity.id
_entity.type
_entity.pdbx_description
1 polymer ?
#
loop_
_entity_poly.entity_id
_entity_poly.type
_entity_poly.pdbx_seq_one_letter_code
_entity_poly.pdbx_strand_id
1 'polypeptide(L)'
;MKYWAFLSYSHTDKKWGDWLHKALETYRVPRRLVGKESRDGKIPERLFPIFRDREELPVSADLGANINEALRESRYLIVICSPRSAQSRWVGEEIKTFKKLGREDRILALIVDGEPNASDGKPGFKIEDECFHEAMRYRMVDGEVSEIRSEPIAADAREGKDGKTNAKLKLLAGLLGVNYDDLKQREQERRLKRARMIAAASVALIAIFAALSVAFFFNARAARRARDEARATLSRSDF
;
A
#
# COMPACT_ATOMS: atom_id res chain seq x y z
N MET A 1 -8.21 -17.27 -16.68
CA MET A 1 -7.60 -16.29 -15.74
C MET A 1 -8.52 -16.03 -14.55
N LYS A 2 -8.33 -16.82 -13.50
CA LYS A 2 -9.02 -16.80 -12.21
C LYS A 2 -8.51 -15.71 -11.26
N TYR A 3 -7.21 -15.40 -11.25
CA TYR A 3 -6.59 -14.48 -10.29
C TYR A 3 -6.11 -13.19 -10.96
N TRP A 4 -6.22 -12.07 -10.25
CA TRP A 4 -5.67 -10.78 -10.69
C TRP A 4 -4.16 -10.75 -10.61
N ALA A 5 -3.58 -11.34 -9.56
CA ALA A 5 -2.15 -11.48 -9.44
C ALA A 5 -1.78 -12.69 -8.57
N PHE A 6 -0.59 -13.21 -8.80
CA PHE A 6 0.13 -14.13 -7.94
C PHE A 6 1.15 -13.34 -7.13
N LEU A 7 1.21 -13.56 -5.81
CA LEU A 7 2.18 -12.93 -4.93
C LEU A 7 3.30 -13.92 -4.56
N SER A 8 4.50 -13.64 -5.03
CA SER A 8 5.73 -14.42 -4.81
C SER A 8 6.68 -13.69 -3.85
N TYR A 9 7.18 -14.40 -2.84
CA TYR A 9 8.12 -13.84 -1.85
C TYR A 9 8.83 -14.96 -1.08
N SER A 10 10.01 -14.67 -0.53
CA SER A 10 10.67 -15.56 0.45
C SER A 10 9.86 -15.63 1.74
N HIS A 11 9.72 -16.81 2.35
CA HIS A 11 9.04 -17.00 3.64
C HIS A 11 9.48 -15.99 4.73
N THR A 12 10.76 -15.62 4.72
CA THR A 12 11.32 -14.61 5.63
C THR A 12 10.70 -13.22 5.48
N ASP A 13 10.11 -12.92 4.32
CA ASP A 13 9.41 -11.69 3.99
C ASP A 13 7.90 -11.76 4.27
N LYS A 14 7.43 -12.77 5.03
CA LYS A 14 6.02 -12.96 5.42
C LYS A 14 5.28 -11.69 5.78
N LYS A 15 5.87 -10.86 6.64
CA LYS A 15 5.23 -9.62 7.11
C LYS A 15 4.91 -8.67 5.95
N TRP A 16 5.76 -8.64 4.93
CA TRP A 16 5.53 -7.88 3.70
C TRP A 16 4.48 -8.55 2.81
N GLY A 17 4.53 -9.87 2.68
CA GLY A 17 3.50 -10.67 1.98
C GLY A 17 2.09 -10.46 2.55
N ASP A 18 1.94 -10.56 3.88
CA ASP A 18 0.70 -10.32 4.60
C ASP A 18 0.18 -8.90 4.40
N TRP A 19 1.06 -7.90 4.53
CA TRP A 19 0.70 -6.51 4.34
C TRP A 19 0.24 -6.24 2.90
N LEU A 20 1.00 -6.69 1.90
CA LEU A 20 0.72 -6.39 0.51
C LEU A 20 -0.57 -7.08 0.05
N HIS A 21 -0.73 -8.36 0.38
CA HIS A 21 -1.94 -9.13 0.04
C HIS A 21 -3.20 -8.44 0.57
N LYS A 22 -3.23 -8.11 1.87
CA LYS A 22 -4.34 -7.37 2.48
C LYS A 22 -4.53 -5.99 1.85
N ALA A 23 -3.45 -5.27 1.59
CA ALA A 23 -3.51 -3.93 1.02
C ALA A 23 -4.10 -3.91 -0.40
N LEU A 24 -3.80 -4.92 -1.23
CA LEU A 24 -4.33 -5.04 -2.58
C LEU A 24 -5.80 -5.48 -2.58
N GLU A 25 -6.16 -6.52 -1.82
CA GLU A 25 -7.54 -7.04 -1.80
C GLU A 25 -8.55 -6.04 -1.22
N THR A 26 -8.12 -5.26 -0.22
CA THR A 26 -8.99 -4.25 0.41
C THR A 26 -9.07 -2.95 -0.38
N TYR A 27 -8.21 -2.75 -1.39
CA TYR A 27 -8.21 -1.53 -2.18
C TYR A 27 -9.47 -1.41 -3.04
N ARG A 28 -10.20 -0.31 -2.87
CA ARG A 28 -11.35 0.06 -3.70
C ARG A 28 -10.86 0.98 -4.80
N VAL A 29 -11.02 0.58 -6.06
CA VAL A 29 -10.64 1.41 -7.21
C VAL A 29 -11.47 2.72 -7.21
N PRO A 30 -10.88 3.88 -7.60
CA PRO A 30 -11.63 5.13 -7.70
C PRO A 30 -12.80 4.99 -8.68
N ARG A 31 -14.01 5.39 -8.28
CA ARG A 31 -15.22 5.28 -9.14
C ARG A 31 -15.05 5.88 -10.53
N ARG A 32 -14.27 6.96 -10.65
CA ARG A 32 -13.94 7.62 -11.92
C ARG A 32 -13.08 6.79 -12.88
N LEU A 33 -12.48 5.71 -12.40
CA LEU A 33 -11.66 4.79 -13.20
C LEU A 33 -12.40 3.49 -13.52
N VAL A 34 -13.28 3.03 -12.64
CA VAL A 34 -14.06 1.80 -12.85
C VAL A 34 -14.81 1.85 -14.17
N GLY A 35 -14.72 0.77 -14.96
CA GLY A 35 -15.39 0.63 -16.25
C GLY A 35 -14.68 1.30 -17.43
N LYS A 36 -13.63 2.10 -17.21
CA LYS A 36 -12.78 2.59 -18.30
C LYS A 36 -11.97 1.44 -18.88
N GLU A 37 -11.62 1.56 -20.16
CA GLU A 37 -10.73 0.63 -20.83
C GLU A 37 -9.30 0.75 -20.29
N SER A 38 -8.63 -0.39 -20.09
CA SER A 38 -7.21 -0.50 -19.78
C SER A 38 -6.59 -1.69 -20.51
N ARG A 39 -5.28 -1.92 -20.29
CA ARG A 39 -4.53 -3.03 -20.91
C ARG A 39 -5.20 -4.39 -20.76
N ASP A 40 -5.92 -4.62 -19.66
CA ASP A 40 -6.49 -5.93 -19.31
C ASP A 40 -8.02 -5.98 -19.44
N GLY A 41 -8.58 -5.05 -20.21
CA GLY A 41 -10.02 -4.83 -20.38
C GLY A 41 -10.54 -3.73 -19.46
N LYS A 42 -11.80 -3.82 -19.08
CA LYS A 42 -12.42 -2.81 -18.21
C LYS A 42 -11.85 -2.85 -16.80
N ILE A 43 -11.53 -1.67 -16.28
CA ILE A 43 -11.03 -1.50 -14.91
C ILE A 43 -12.09 -1.98 -13.90
N PRO A 44 -11.76 -2.94 -13.02
CA PRO A 44 -12.70 -3.48 -12.05
C PRO A 44 -12.88 -2.55 -10.84
N GLU A 45 -13.89 -2.80 -10.01
CA GLU A 45 -14.03 -2.11 -8.71
C GLU A 45 -12.97 -2.53 -7.67
N ARG A 46 -12.42 -3.73 -7.84
CA ARG A 46 -11.46 -4.39 -6.94
C ARG A 46 -10.53 -5.32 -7.72
N LEU A 47 -9.29 -5.43 -7.25
CA LEU A 47 -8.33 -6.42 -7.72
C LEU A 47 -8.46 -7.68 -6.84
N PHE A 48 -9.45 -8.51 -7.14
CA PHE A 48 -9.72 -9.75 -6.41
C PHE A 48 -10.09 -10.89 -7.38
N PRO A 49 -9.62 -12.13 -7.17
CA PRO A 49 -8.76 -12.59 -6.07
C PRO A 49 -7.26 -12.35 -6.34
N ILE A 50 -6.48 -12.13 -5.27
CA ILE A 50 -5.01 -12.15 -5.32
C ILE A 50 -4.56 -13.49 -4.72
N PHE A 51 -3.90 -14.31 -5.52
CA PHE A 51 -3.34 -15.56 -5.02
C PHE A 51 -2.09 -15.25 -4.21
N ARG A 52 -2.01 -15.83 -3.01
CA ARG A 52 -0.84 -15.78 -2.16
C ARG A 52 -0.50 -17.21 -1.78
N ASP A 53 0.75 -17.59 -1.99
CA ASP A 53 1.22 -18.89 -1.52
C ASP A 53 1.09 -18.99 0.00
N ARG A 54 0.66 -20.14 0.50
CA ARG A 54 0.54 -20.39 1.94
C ARG A 54 1.82 -21.07 2.38
N GLU A 55 2.42 -20.50 3.40
CA GLU A 55 3.69 -20.91 3.98
C GLU A 55 3.79 -22.42 4.24
N GLU A 56 4.97 -22.95 3.89
CA GLU A 56 5.51 -24.26 4.24
C GLU A 56 4.86 -25.47 3.55
N LEU A 57 5.59 -26.09 2.61
CA LEU A 57 5.27 -27.42 2.08
C LEU A 57 6.22 -28.44 2.70
N PRO A 58 5.73 -29.61 3.13
CA PRO A 58 5.65 -30.72 2.17
C PRO A 58 4.54 -31.76 2.48
N VAL A 59 3.39 -31.75 1.80
CA VAL A 59 2.55 -32.98 1.68
C VAL A 59 1.70 -32.91 0.41
N SER A 60 1.85 -33.90 -0.48
CA SER A 60 1.09 -34.19 -1.73
C SER A 60 1.59 -33.56 -3.05
N ALA A 61 1.68 -34.42 -4.07
CA ALA A 61 2.03 -34.08 -5.46
C ALA A 61 1.00 -33.17 -6.15
N ASP A 62 -0.24 -33.13 -5.63
CA ASP A 62 -1.32 -32.29 -6.17
C ASP A 62 -1.12 -30.79 -5.88
N LEU A 63 -0.35 -30.41 -4.85
CA LEU A 63 -0.17 -28.98 -4.52
C LEU A 63 0.82 -28.24 -5.44
N GLY A 64 1.84 -28.92 -5.95
CA GLY A 64 2.73 -28.35 -6.99
C GLY A 64 1.99 -28.10 -8.31
N ALA A 65 1.03 -28.96 -8.65
CA ALA A 65 0.10 -28.71 -9.76
C ALA A 65 -0.77 -27.48 -9.48
N ASN A 66 -1.26 -27.31 -8.24
CA ASN A 66 -2.07 -26.16 -7.84
C ASN A 66 -1.32 -24.82 -7.90
N ILE A 67 -0.02 -24.77 -7.56
CA ILE A 67 0.79 -23.54 -7.65
C ILE A 67 1.04 -23.16 -9.11
N ASN A 68 1.47 -24.11 -9.93
CA ASN A 68 1.66 -23.88 -11.37
C ASN A 68 0.35 -23.48 -12.06
N GLU A 69 -0.76 -24.07 -11.65
CA GLU A 69 -2.09 -23.69 -12.13
C GLU A 69 -2.46 -22.29 -11.67
N ALA A 70 -2.19 -21.91 -10.42
CA ALA A 70 -2.41 -20.56 -9.93
C ALA A 70 -1.56 -19.53 -10.70
N LEU A 71 -0.30 -19.83 -11.03
CA LEU A 71 0.54 -19.00 -11.89
C LEU A 71 -0.05 -18.86 -13.30
N ARG A 72 -0.47 -19.97 -13.93
CA ARG A 72 -1.16 -19.96 -15.23
C ARG A 72 -2.42 -19.08 -15.20
N GLU A 73 -3.22 -19.23 -14.15
CA GLU A 73 -4.48 -18.54 -13.98
C GLU A 73 -4.36 -17.09 -13.46
N SER A 74 -3.15 -16.61 -13.18
CA SER A 74 -2.89 -15.24 -12.70
C SER A 74 -2.55 -14.27 -13.83
N ARG A 75 -3.17 -13.08 -13.84
CA ARG A 75 -2.88 -12.03 -14.84
C ARG A 75 -1.49 -11.41 -14.69
N TYR A 76 -1.01 -11.31 -13.45
CA TYR A 76 0.25 -10.69 -13.06
C TYR A 76 1.02 -11.56 -12.08
N LEU A 77 2.33 -11.39 -12.04
CA LEU A 77 3.19 -11.85 -10.96
C LEU A 77 3.71 -10.63 -10.21
N ILE A 78 3.50 -10.56 -8.91
CA ILE A 78 4.08 -9.55 -8.04
C ILE A 78 5.15 -10.26 -7.20
N VAL A 79 6.39 -9.78 -7.28
CA VAL A 79 7.50 -10.33 -6.52
C VAL A 79 7.92 -9.32 -5.45
N ILE A 80 7.96 -9.77 -4.19
CA ILE A 80 8.55 -9.00 -3.10
C ILE A 80 10.07 -9.20 -3.15
N CYS A 81 10.79 -8.13 -3.44
CA CYS A 81 12.22 -8.14 -3.71
C CYS A 81 12.99 -7.79 -2.44
N SER A 82 13.86 -8.72 -2.04
CA SER A 82 14.79 -8.66 -0.92
C SER A 82 15.98 -9.57 -1.22
N PRO A 83 17.13 -9.45 -0.51
CA PRO A 83 18.23 -10.40 -0.62
C PRO A 83 17.80 -11.86 -0.43
N ARG A 84 16.82 -12.09 0.43
CA ARG A 84 16.28 -13.42 0.76
C ARG A 84 15.42 -13.98 -0.37
N SER A 85 14.69 -13.11 -1.07
CA SER A 85 13.92 -13.48 -2.26
C SER A 85 14.82 -13.66 -3.48
N ALA A 86 15.90 -12.89 -3.59
CA ALA A 86 16.90 -13.03 -4.65
C ALA A 86 17.63 -14.38 -4.62
N GLN A 87 17.83 -14.96 -3.42
CA GLN A 87 18.45 -16.28 -3.22
C GLN A 87 17.43 -17.43 -3.18
N SER A 88 16.12 -17.14 -3.26
CA SER A 88 15.08 -18.16 -3.11
C SER A 88 14.86 -18.94 -4.40
N ARG A 89 15.17 -20.25 -4.37
CA ARG A 89 14.89 -21.18 -5.48
C ARG A 89 13.41 -21.15 -5.90
N TRP A 90 12.49 -21.12 -4.95
CA TRP A 90 11.05 -21.12 -5.23
C TRP A 90 10.62 -19.85 -5.99
N VAL A 91 11.05 -18.68 -5.52
CA VAL A 91 10.79 -17.39 -6.21
C VAL A 91 11.35 -17.43 -7.63
N GLY A 92 12.56 -17.98 -7.79
CA GLY A 92 13.19 -18.18 -9.10
C GLY A 92 12.35 -19.05 -10.04
N GLU A 93 11.87 -20.20 -9.57
CA GLU A 93 11.05 -21.11 -10.39
C GLU A 93 9.68 -20.50 -10.75
N GLU A 94 9.07 -19.73 -9.86
CA GLU A 94 7.82 -19.01 -10.14
C GLU A 94 8.03 -17.93 -11.21
N ILE A 95 9.11 -17.15 -11.12
CA ILE A 95 9.48 -16.14 -12.13
C ILE A 95 9.72 -16.81 -13.49
N LYS A 96 10.55 -17.86 -13.53
CA LYS A 96 10.83 -18.59 -14.78
C LYS A 96 9.55 -19.16 -15.38
N THR A 97 8.71 -19.78 -14.56
CA THR A 97 7.41 -20.34 -15.00
C THR A 97 6.52 -19.26 -15.57
N PHE A 98 6.42 -18.09 -14.93
CA PHE A 98 5.60 -16.99 -15.41
C PHE A 98 6.14 -16.39 -16.73
N LYS A 99 7.47 -16.27 -16.87
CA LYS A 99 8.12 -15.86 -18.11
C LYS A 99 7.91 -16.87 -19.26
N LYS A 100 8.00 -18.17 -18.99
CA LYS A 100 7.70 -19.25 -19.96
C LYS A 100 6.26 -19.19 -20.49
N LEU A 101 5.34 -18.56 -19.75
CA LEU A 101 3.97 -18.31 -20.18
C LEU A 101 3.83 -17.05 -21.07
N GLY A 102 4.94 -16.43 -21.48
CA GLY A 102 4.97 -15.26 -22.37
C GLY A 102 4.55 -13.95 -21.71
N ARG A 103 4.59 -13.87 -20.37
CA ARG A 103 4.05 -12.75 -19.58
C ARG A 103 5.12 -12.00 -18.79
N GLU A 104 6.33 -11.91 -19.33
CA GLU A 104 7.43 -11.21 -18.68
C GLU A 104 7.11 -9.72 -18.40
N ASP A 105 6.36 -9.06 -19.28
CA ASP A 105 5.90 -7.66 -19.16
C ASP A 105 4.85 -7.43 -18.06
N ARG A 106 4.44 -8.50 -17.38
CA ARG A 106 3.43 -8.53 -16.31
C ARG A 106 4.03 -8.96 -14.96
N ILE A 107 5.36 -8.91 -14.85
CA ILE A 107 6.08 -9.09 -13.59
C ILE A 107 6.33 -7.73 -12.96
N LEU A 108 5.79 -7.52 -11.75
CA LEU A 108 5.94 -6.29 -10.98
C LEU A 108 6.81 -6.56 -9.75
N ALA A 109 7.78 -5.69 -9.50
CA ALA A 109 8.69 -5.78 -8.37
C ALA A 109 8.28 -4.84 -7.23
N LEU A 110 8.32 -5.34 -6.00
CA LEU A 110 8.20 -4.54 -4.77
C LEU A 110 9.48 -4.67 -3.96
N ILE A 111 10.34 -3.65 -4.02
CA ILE A 111 11.59 -3.63 -3.24
C ILE A 111 11.24 -3.32 -1.78
N VAL A 112 11.64 -4.22 -0.88
CA VAL A 112 11.40 -4.08 0.57
C VAL A 112 12.70 -4.07 1.38
N ASP A 113 13.78 -4.57 0.82
CA ASP A 113 15.10 -4.72 1.44
C ASP A 113 16.16 -4.93 0.35
N GLY A 114 17.45 -4.75 0.67
CA GLY A 114 18.55 -4.85 -0.28
C GLY A 114 18.52 -3.74 -1.34
N GLU A 115 19.30 -3.90 -2.40
CA GLU A 115 19.46 -2.95 -3.49
C GLU A 115 19.40 -3.65 -4.86
N PRO A 116 18.61 -3.13 -5.81
CA PRO A 116 18.52 -3.72 -7.14
C PRO A 116 19.86 -3.58 -7.88
N ASN A 117 20.27 -4.66 -8.53
CA ASN A 117 21.50 -4.72 -9.32
C ASN A 117 22.77 -4.47 -8.49
N ALA A 118 22.74 -4.75 -7.18
CA ALA A 118 23.93 -4.65 -6.32
C ALA A 118 25.06 -5.57 -6.80
N SER A 119 24.71 -6.74 -7.34
CA SER A 119 25.65 -7.70 -7.90
C SER A 119 26.39 -7.22 -9.16
N ASP A 120 25.99 -6.08 -9.74
CA ASP A 120 26.68 -5.44 -10.86
C ASP A 120 27.82 -4.51 -10.42
N GLY A 121 28.26 -4.60 -9.16
CA GLY A 121 29.34 -3.78 -8.61
C GLY A 121 28.89 -2.36 -8.27
N LYS A 122 27.63 -2.19 -7.85
CA LYS A 122 27.07 -0.87 -7.54
C LYS A 122 27.83 -0.22 -6.37
N PRO A 123 28.35 1.02 -6.51
CA PRO A 123 29.08 1.68 -5.44
C PRO A 123 28.27 1.80 -4.15
N GLY A 124 28.89 1.43 -3.02
CA GLY A 124 28.25 1.48 -1.70
C GLY A 124 27.39 0.27 -1.34
N PHE A 125 27.29 -0.73 -2.21
CA PHE A 125 26.56 -1.97 -1.97
C PHE A 125 27.45 -3.19 -2.22
N LYS A 126 27.15 -4.27 -1.53
CA LYS A 126 27.80 -5.56 -1.71
C LYS A 126 26.97 -6.45 -2.61
N ILE A 127 27.57 -7.53 -3.13
CA ILE A 127 26.86 -8.49 -3.98
C ILE A 127 25.70 -9.12 -3.20
N GLU A 128 25.89 -9.35 -1.90
CA GLU A 128 24.85 -9.91 -1.01
C GLU A 128 23.62 -9.00 -0.85
N ASP A 129 23.74 -7.71 -1.16
CA ASP A 129 22.62 -6.77 -1.07
C ASP A 129 21.65 -6.92 -2.25
N GLU A 130 21.94 -7.74 -3.27
CA GLU A 130 21.09 -7.91 -4.45
C GLU A 130 19.65 -8.28 -4.07
N CYS A 131 18.68 -7.43 -4.41
CA CYS A 131 17.28 -7.70 -4.11
C CYS A 131 16.48 -8.32 -5.25
N PHE A 132 17.03 -8.34 -6.48
CA PHE A 132 16.38 -8.97 -7.62
C PHE A 132 16.92 -10.37 -7.87
N HIS A 133 16.03 -11.37 -7.89
CA HIS A 133 16.39 -12.70 -8.32
C HIS A 133 16.92 -12.68 -9.76
N GLU A 134 17.94 -13.48 -10.06
CA GLU A 134 18.58 -13.55 -11.39
C GLU A 134 17.58 -13.71 -12.53
N ALA A 135 16.67 -14.68 -12.41
CA ALA A 135 15.56 -14.90 -13.35
C ALA A 135 14.67 -13.66 -13.62
N MET A 136 14.65 -12.66 -12.72
CA MET A 136 13.96 -11.39 -12.96
C MET A 136 14.81 -10.42 -13.76
N ARG A 137 16.12 -10.38 -13.50
CA ARG A 137 17.08 -9.42 -14.07
C ARG A 137 17.38 -9.64 -15.55
N TYR A 138 17.10 -10.83 -16.06
CA TYR A 138 17.37 -11.21 -17.44
C TYR A 138 16.16 -11.83 -18.13
N ARG A 139 16.01 -11.58 -19.44
CA ARG A 139 14.94 -12.13 -20.28
C ARG A 139 15.10 -13.63 -20.47
N MET A 140 14.00 -14.30 -20.83
CA MET A 140 14.07 -15.69 -21.27
C MET A 140 14.11 -15.80 -22.79
N VAL A 141 15.02 -16.63 -23.32
CA VAL A 141 15.14 -16.99 -24.74
C VAL A 141 15.15 -18.52 -24.81
N ASP A 142 14.29 -19.09 -25.67
CA ASP A 142 14.15 -20.55 -25.84
C ASP A 142 13.91 -21.35 -24.55
N GLY A 143 13.27 -20.73 -23.55
CA GLY A 143 12.94 -21.39 -22.29
C GLY A 143 14.05 -21.36 -21.23
N GLU A 144 15.19 -20.72 -21.51
CA GLU A 144 16.31 -20.52 -20.60
C GLU A 144 16.55 -19.02 -20.31
N VAL A 145 17.26 -18.72 -19.22
CA VAL A 145 17.64 -17.35 -18.86
C VAL A 145 18.75 -16.88 -19.81
N SER A 146 18.51 -15.78 -20.51
CA SER A 146 19.47 -15.18 -21.45
C SER A 146 20.41 -14.18 -20.78
N GLU A 147 21.34 -13.60 -21.54
CA GLU A 147 22.18 -12.47 -21.09
C GLU A 147 21.49 -11.11 -21.27
N ILE A 148 20.31 -11.06 -21.91
CA ILE A 148 19.61 -9.82 -22.22
C ILE A 148 18.95 -9.28 -20.95
N ARG A 149 19.25 -8.04 -20.58
CA ARG A 149 18.66 -7.40 -19.40
C ARG A 149 17.15 -7.19 -19.51
N SER A 150 16.48 -7.40 -18.39
CA SER A 150 15.09 -7.06 -18.16
C SER A 150 15.02 -5.97 -17.10
N GLU A 151 14.20 -4.95 -17.34
CA GLU A 151 13.96 -3.86 -16.41
C GLU A 151 12.55 -4.05 -15.81
N PRO A 152 12.42 -4.76 -14.69
CA PRO A 152 11.11 -4.99 -14.08
C PRO A 152 10.50 -3.67 -13.59
N ILE A 153 9.18 -3.55 -13.70
CA ILE A 153 8.46 -2.38 -13.17
C ILE A 153 8.53 -2.45 -11.64
N ALA A 154 9.33 -1.58 -11.04
CA ALA A 154 9.64 -1.63 -9.62
C ALA A 154 8.99 -0.49 -8.81
N ALA A 155 8.47 -0.85 -7.64
CA ALA A 155 8.03 0.06 -6.59
C ALA A 155 8.92 -0.15 -5.35
N ASP A 156 9.35 0.94 -4.69
CA ASP A 156 10.32 0.86 -3.60
C ASP A 156 9.71 1.25 -2.25
N ALA A 157 9.35 0.24 -1.46
CA ALA A 157 8.65 0.44 -0.19
C ALA A 157 9.57 0.85 0.98
N ARG A 158 10.90 0.89 0.77
CA ARG A 158 11.88 1.26 1.79
C ARG A 158 11.71 2.72 2.22
N GLU A 159 12.18 3.01 3.43
CA GLU A 159 12.23 4.38 3.95
C GLU A 159 13.23 5.23 3.15
N GLY A 160 12.91 6.50 2.90
CA GLY A 160 13.72 7.38 2.03
C GLY A 160 13.57 7.13 0.53
N LYS A 161 12.72 6.19 0.11
CA LYS A 161 12.38 5.90 -1.30
C LYS A 161 10.92 6.27 -1.57
N ASP A 162 10.10 5.38 -2.13
CA ASP A 162 8.67 5.67 -2.29
C ASP A 162 7.92 5.56 -0.94
N GLY A 163 8.37 4.65 -0.08
CA GLY A 163 7.69 4.26 1.14
C GLY A 163 6.43 3.42 0.86
N LYS A 164 5.94 2.72 1.89
CA LYS A 164 4.83 1.74 1.80
C LYS A 164 3.61 2.23 1.02
N THR A 165 3.15 3.46 1.27
CA THR A 165 1.93 3.98 0.65
C THR A 165 2.08 4.22 -0.84
N ASN A 166 3.14 4.89 -1.26
CA ASN A 166 3.36 5.20 -2.67
C ASN A 166 3.76 3.95 -3.45
N ALA A 167 4.57 3.06 -2.86
CA ALA A 167 4.93 1.80 -3.49
C ALA A 167 3.68 0.95 -3.80
N LYS A 168 2.74 0.84 -2.84
CA LYS A 168 1.43 0.21 -3.07
C LYS A 168 0.67 0.87 -4.22
N LEU A 169 0.62 2.20 -4.27
CA LEU A 169 -0.10 2.93 -5.33
C LEU A 169 0.56 2.74 -6.71
N LYS A 170 1.90 2.66 -6.80
CA LYS A 170 2.61 2.32 -8.04
C LYS A 170 2.27 0.92 -8.53
N LEU A 171 2.25 -0.08 -7.63
CA LEU A 171 1.81 -1.43 -7.99
C LEU A 171 0.36 -1.44 -8.50
N LEU A 172 -0.56 -0.77 -7.79
CA LEU A 172 -1.95 -0.65 -8.21
C LEU A 172 -2.08 0.02 -9.59
N ALA A 173 -1.27 1.03 -9.88
CA ALA A 173 -1.23 1.68 -11.19
C ALA A 173 -0.81 0.69 -12.28
N GLY A 174 0.25 -0.10 -12.04
CA GLY A 174 0.70 -1.15 -12.96
C GLY A 174 -0.32 -2.27 -13.18
N LEU A 175 -1.01 -2.71 -12.12
CA LEU A 175 -2.05 -3.75 -12.17
C LEU A 175 -3.33 -3.28 -12.89
N LEU A 176 -3.70 -2.02 -12.72
CA LEU A 176 -4.91 -1.44 -13.32
C LEU A 176 -4.66 -0.90 -14.73
N GLY A 177 -3.40 -0.70 -15.11
CA GLY A 177 -3.02 -0.03 -16.37
C GLY A 177 -3.41 1.45 -16.39
N VAL A 178 -3.26 2.15 -15.26
CA VAL A 178 -3.59 3.57 -15.12
C VAL A 178 -2.38 4.39 -14.70
N ASN A 179 -2.47 5.71 -14.84
CA ASN A 179 -1.42 6.60 -14.36
C ASN A 179 -1.37 6.58 -12.81
N TYR A 180 -0.17 6.56 -12.25
CA TYR A 180 0.06 6.67 -10.81
C TYR A 180 -0.58 7.92 -10.19
N ASP A 181 -0.52 9.05 -10.89
CA ASP A 181 -1.06 10.32 -10.40
C ASP A 181 -2.59 10.27 -10.25
N ASP A 182 -3.27 9.45 -11.06
CA ASP A 182 -4.71 9.25 -10.91
C ASP A 182 -5.08 8.64 -9.55
N LEU A 183 -4.24 7.74 -9.05
CA LEU A 183 -4.44 7.11 -7.75
C LEU A 183 -3.95 8.00 -6.60
N LYS A 184 -2.85 8.73 -6.81
CA LYS A 184 -2.25 9.63 -5.80
C LYS A 184 -3.15 10.83 -5.49
N GLN A 185 -3.75 11.44 -6.51
CA GLN A 185 -4.65 12.59 -6.35
C GLN A 185 -5.79 12.26 -5.38
N ARG A 186 -6.36 11.05 -5.47
CA ARG A 186 -7.42 10.60 -4.55
C ARG A 186 -6.96 10.54 -3.09
N GLU A 187 -5.74 10.09 -2.84
CA GLU A 187 -5.23 9.97 -1.47
C GLU A 187 -4.98 11.37 -0.87
N GLN A 188 -4.48 12.30 -1.69
CA GLN A 188 -4.35 13.70 -1.32
C GLN A 188 -5.72 14.34 -1.03
N GLU A 189 -6.72 14.14 -1.89
CA GLU A 189 -8.08 14.63 -1.68
C GLU A 189 -8.69 14.09 -0.38
N ARG A 190 -8.50 12.80 -0.07
CA ARG A 190 -8.97 12.19 1.18
C ARG A 190 -8.28 12.81 2.39
N ARG A 191 -6.96 13.02 2.31
CA ARG A 191 -6.19 13.65 3.39
C ARG A 191 -6.66 15.08 3.63
N LEU A 192 -6.84 15.87 2.56
CA LEU A 192 -7.33 17.25 2.65
C LEU A 192 -8.76 17.31 3.20
N LYS A 193 -9.66 16.43 2.75
CA LYS A 193 -11.03 16.34 3.29
C LYS A 193 -11.01 16.01 4.78
N ARG A 194 -10.20 15.05 5.22
CA ARG A 194 -10.03 14.71 6.65
C ARG A 194 -9.47 15.89 7.45
N ALA A 195 -8.42 16.54 6.96
CA ALA A 195 -7.84 17.71 7.61
C ALA A 195 -8.86 18.85 7.75
N ARG A 196 -9.65 19.12 6.70
CA ARG A 196 -10.73 20.11 6.74
C ARG A 196 -11.82 19.76 7.75
N MET A 197 -12.24 18.48 7.82
CA MET A 197 -13.22 18.03 8.81
C MET A 197 -12.70 18.20 10.25
N ILE A 198 -11.44 17.85 10.50
CA ILE A 198 -10.81 18.02 11.81
C ILE A 198 -10.72 19.52 12.16
N ALA A 199 -10.26 20.35 11.23
CA ALA A 199 -10.18 21.79 11.43
C ALA A 199 -11.56 22.42 11.71
N ALA A 200 -12.60 22.02 10.97
CA ALA A 200 -13.97 22.48 11.21
C ALA A 200 -14.47 22.07 12.59
N ALA A 201 -14.22 20.82 13.02
CA ALA A 201 -14.57 20.36 14.36
C ALA A 201 -13.84 21.15 15.46
N SER A 202 -12.54 21.44 15.27
CA SER A 202 -11.76 22.27 16.19
C SER A 202 -12.30 23.70 16.30
N VAL A 203 -12.66 24.33 15.17
CA VAL A 203 -13.26 25.67 15.16
C VAL A 203 -14.62 25.68 15.86
N ALA A 204 -15.47 24.68 15.61
CA ALA A 204 -16.76 24.55 16.29
C ALA A 204 -16.58 24.40 17.80
N LEU A 205 -15.61 23.60 18.25
CA LEU A 205 -15.30 23.42 19.66
C LEU A 205 -14.83 24.73 20.32
N ILE A 206 -13.94 25.48 19.66
CA ILE A 206 -13.48 26.80 20.13
C ILE A 206 -14.66 27.77 20.25
N ALA A 207 -15.58 27.78 19.28
CA ALA A 207 -16.76 28.63 19.31
C ALA A 207 -17.70 28.28 20.49
N ILE A 208 -17.89 26.98 20.77
CA ILE A 208 -18.67 26.52 21.93
C ILE A 208 -18.01 26.99 23.24
N PHE A 209 -16.70 26.79 23.39
CA PHE A 209 -15.99 27.24 24.59
C PHE A 209 -16.07 28.75 24.76
N ALA A 210 -15.89 29.53 23.69
CA ALA A 210 -16.03 30.99 23.74
C ALA A 210 -17.44 31.41 24.19
N ALA A 211 -18.50 30.78 23.65
CA ALA A 211 -19.88 31.05 24.04
C ALA A 211 -20.13 30.72 25.52
N LEU A 212 -19.64 29.57 26.00
CA LEU A 212 -19.75 29.18 27.41
C LEU A 212 -18.98 30.14 28.34
N SER A 213 -17.77 30.57 27.95
CA SER A 213 -16.99 31.55 28.72
C SER A 213 -17.72 32.89 28.83
N VAL A 214 -18.33 33.36 27.73
CA VAL A 214 -19.14 34.59 27.73
C VAL A 214 -20.36 34.43 28.64
N ALA A 215 -21.11 33.34 28.53
CA ALA A 215 -22.28 33.07 29.38
C ALA A 215 -21.90 33.00 30.87
N PHE A 216 -20.81 32.30 31.20
CA PHE A 216 -20.30 32.21 32.57
C PHE A 216 -19.89 33.57 33.12
N PHE A 217 -19.23 34.41 32.31
CA PHE A 217 -18.83 35.75 32.70
C PHE A 217 -20.04 36.65 33.02
N PHE A 218 -21.10 36.59 32.20
CA PHE A 218 -22.33 37.34 32.46
C PHE A 218 -23.07 36.82 33.71
N ASN A 219 -23.19 35.50 33.87
CA ASN A 219 -23.80 34.90 35.06
C ASN A 219 -23.04 35.25 36.35
N ALA A 220 -21.70 35.23 36.32
CA ALA A 220 -20.88 35.63 37.45
C ALA A 220 -21.06 37.12 37.81
N ARG A 221 -21.20 38.01 36.83
CA ARG A 221 -21.52 39.43 37.06
C ARG A 221 -22.90 39.62 37.67
N ALA A 222 -23.92 38.91 37.16
CA ALA A 222 -25.28 38.97 37.69
C ALA A 222 -25.32 38.50 39.15
N ALA A 223 -24.65 37.38 39.47
CA ALA A 223 -24.56 36.85 40.82
C ALA A 223 -23.85 37.80 41.80
N ARG A 224 -22.81 38.52 41.35
CA ARG A 224 -22.15 39.55 42.17
C ARG A 224 -23.11 40.70 42.49
N ARG A 225 -23.81 41.25 41.49
CA ARG A 225 -24.78 42.34 41.68
C ARG A 225 -25.87 41.95 42.68
N ALA A 226 -26.45 40.76 42.55
CA ALA A 226 -27.48 40.29 43.47
C ALA A 226 -26.97 40.17 44.93
N ARG A 227 -25.71 39.75 45.12
CA ARG A 227 -25.09 39.69 46.47
C ARG A 227 -24.83 41.07 47.05
N ASP A 228 -24.38 42.01 46.23
CA ASP A 228 -24.11 43.38 46.66
C ASP A 228 -25.42 44.09 47.04
N GLU A 229 -26.49 43.89 46.26
CA GLU A 229 -27.84 44.38 46.58
C GLU A 229 -28.39 43.78 47.88
N ALA A 230 -28.29 42.45 48.06
CA ALA A 230 -28.75 41.78 49.27
C ALA A 230 -28.01 42.28 50.54
N ARG A 231 -26.70 42.51 50.44
CA ARG A 231 -25.91 43.11 51.53
C ARG A 231 -26.32 44.54 51.82
N ALA A 232 -26.59 45.34 50.79
CA ALA A 232 -27.06 46.71 50.97
C ALA A 232 -28.43 46.78 51.66
N THR A 233 -29.36 45.86 51.36
CA THR A 233 -30.65 45.79 52.06
C THR A 233 -30.52 45.36 53.52
N LEU A 234 -29.66 44.39 53.83
CA LEU A 234 -29.41 43.95 55.21
C LEU A 234 -28.76 45.07 56.05
N SER A 235 -27.79 45.78 55.48
CA SER A 235 -27.17 46.95 56.12
C SER A 235 -28.15 48.10 56.39
N ARG A 236 -29.29 48.14 55.69
CA ARG A 236 -30.31 49.20 55.81
C ARG A 236 -31.44 48.82 56.76
N SER A 237 -31.61 47.53 57.07
CA SER A 237 -32.57 47.03 58.07
C SER A 237 -32.01 46.99 59.49
N ASP A 238 -30.69 47.11 59.66
CA ASP A 238 -30.00 47.14 60.95
C ASP A 238 -29.88 48.56 61.56
N PHE A 239 -30.61 49.54 61.01
CA PHE A 239 -30.73 50.92 61.52
C PHE A 239 -32.17 51.28 61.84
#